data_AF-A0A7H4MAP1-F1
#
_entry.id   AF-A0A7H4MAP1-F1
#
_cell.length_a   1.000
_cell.length_b   1.000
_cell.length_c   1.000
_cell.angle_alpha   90.00
_cell.angle_beta   90.00
_cell.angle_gamma   90.00
#
_symmetry.space_group_name_H-M   'P 1'
#
loop_
_entity.id
_entity.type
_entity.pdbx_description
1 polymer ?
#
loop_
_entity_poly.entity_id
_entity_poly.type
_entity_poly.pdbx_seq_one_letter_code
_entity_poly.pdbx_strand_id
1 'polypeptide(L)'
;MQLPPWTSHVLIRAEDHNNQQAPLFLQQLRNLLQASPLADDKLWVLGPVPALAPKRGGRWRWQILLQHPSRVRLQHIVSGTLALINTLPEARKVKWVLDVDAY
;
A
#
# COMPACT_ATOMS: atom_id res chain seq x y z
N MET A 1 14.11 9.43 21.75
CA MET A 1 13.20 9.48 20.59
C MET A 1 12.27 8.29 20.69
N GLN A 2 10.97 8.51 20.88
CA GLN A 2 9.98 7.44 21.02
C GLN A 2 9.91 6.65 19.70
N LEU A 3 10.41 5.42 19.71
CA LEU A 3 9.96 4.40 18.75
C LEU A 3 8.69 3.80 19.35
N PRO A 4 7.52 4.03 18.75
CA PRO A 4 6.27 3.68 19.38
C PRO A 4 5.90 2.21 19.08
N PRO A 5 5.32 1.46 20.03
CA PRO A 5 4.36 0.40 19.71
C PRO A 5 2.96 0.98 19.37
N TRP A 6 2.80 2.30 19.28
CA TRP A 6 1.49 2.99 19.25
C TRP A 6 0.90 3.31 17.87
N THR A 7 1.53 2.91 16.76
CA THR A 7 0.96 3.09 15.42
C THR A 7 0.81 1.76 14.73
N SER A 8 -0.30 1.58 14.02
CA SER A 8 -0.53 0.40 13.19
C SER A 8 0.01 0.65 11.79
N HIS A 9 0.53 -0.42 11.20
CA HIS A 9 1.14 -0.39 9.88
C HIS A 9 0.50 -1.43 8.96
N VAL A 10 0.34 -1.06 7.69
CA VAL A 10 -0.02 -1.97 6.61
C VAL A 10 0.96 -1.75 5.47
N LEU A 11 1.57 -2.83 5.00
CA LEU A 11 2.48 -2.79 3.86
C LEU A 11 1.80 -3.43 2.66
N ILE A 12 1.71 -2.69 1.56
CA ILE A 12 1.17 -3.21 0.30
C ILE A 12 2.31 -3.30 -0.68
N ARG A 13 2.57 -4.51 -1.19
CA ARG A 13 3.64 -4.77 -2.16
C ARG A 13 3.02 -5.13 -3.49
N ALA A 14 3.60 -4.64 -4.58
CA ALA A 14 3.26 -5.02 -5.94
C ALA A 14 4.52 -5.44 -6.69
N GLU A 15 4.38 -6.45 -7.54
CA GLU A 15 5.44 -6.92 -8.42
C GLU A 15 4.98 -7.07 -9.87
N ASP A 16 5.83 -6.61 -10.79
CA ASP A 16 5.67 -6.69 -12.23
C ASP A 16 6.96 -7.20 -12.91
N HIS A 17 6.93 -7.39 -14.24
CA HIS A 17 8.11 -7.85 -14.99
C HIS A 17 8.88 -6.69 -15.65
N ASN A 18 8.25 -5.54 -15.87
CA ASN A 18 8.77 -4.45 -16.69
C ASN A 18 9.03 -3.13 -15.93
N ASN A 19 8.86 -3.10 -14.61
CA ASN A 19 9.10 -1.92 -13.75
C ASN A 19 8.23 -0.70 -14.09
N GLN A 20 7.00 -0.93 -14.53
CA GLN A 20 6.08 0.13 -14.98
C GLN A 20 4.69 0.00 -14.36
N GLN A 21 4.14 -1.21 -14.33
CA GLN A 21 2.78 -1.46 -13.87
C GLN A 21 2.68 -1.47 -12.34
N ALA A 22 3.67 -2.05 -11.65
CA ALA A 22 3.72 -2.07 -10.18
C ALA A 22 3.73 -0.67 -9.55
N PRO A 23 4.61 0.27 -9.95
CA PRO A 23 4.58 1.63 -9.40
C PRO A 23 3.29 2.37 -9.77
N LEU A 24 2.79 2.22 -11.01
CA LEU A 24 1.54 2.87 -11.46
C LEU A 24 0.33 2.39 -10.64
N PHE A 25 0.18 1.09 -10.46
CA PHE A 25 -0.87 0.49 -9.64
C PHE A 25 -0.79 1.03 -8.20
N LEU A 26 0.38 1.03 -7.58
CA LEU A 26 0.54 1.51 -6.21
C LEU A 26 0.27 3.01 -6.07
N GLN A 27 0.58 3.82 -7.10
CA GLN A 27 0.23 5.23 -7.13
C GLN A 27 -1.29 5.44 -7.19
N GLN A 28 -1.99 4.67 -8.04
CA GLN A 28 -3.46 4.72 -8.12
C GLN A 28 -4.09 4.27 -6.80
N LEU A 29 -3.56 3.20 -6.20
CA LEU A 29 -4.01 2.70 -4.91
C LEU A 29 -3.80 3.73 -3.79
N ARG A 30 -2.64 4.41 -3.77
CA ARG A 30 -2.38 5.53 -2.85
C ARG A 30 -3.44 6.62 -2.99
N ASN A 31 -3.78 7.03 -4.21
CA ASN A 31 -4.80 8.05 -4.44
C ASN A 31 -6.17 7.60 -3.91
N LEU A 32 -6.57 6.34 -4.12
CA LEU A 32 -7.82 5.80 -3.56
C LEU A 32 -7.82 5.77 -2.03
N LEU A 33 -6.70 5.37 -1.42
CA LEU A 33 -6.54 5.36 0.04
C LEU A 33 -6.71 6.77 0.62
N GLN A 34 -6.11 7.78 -0.01
CA GLN A 34 -6.19 9.16 0.40
C GLN A 34 -7.56 9.80 0.13
N ALA A 35 -8.29 9.31 -0.88
CA ALA A 35 -9.65 9.75 -1.18
C ALA A 35 -10.72 9.06 -0.32
N SER A 36 -10.35 8.11 0.55
CA SER A 36 -11.28 7.46 1.45
C SER A 36 -11.99 8.49 2.34
N PRO A 37 -13.33 8.43 2.52
CA PRO A 37 -14.04 9.29 3.47
C PRO A 37 -13.56 9.11 4.93
N LEU A 38 -12.85 8.00 5.19
CA LEU A 38 -12.28 7.70 6.49
C LEU A 38 -10.83 8.18 6.63
N ALA A 39 -10.18 8.62 5.56
CA ALA A 39 -8.84 9.21 5.66
C ALA A 39 -8.90 10.53 6.44
N ASP A 40 -7.94 10.72 7.34
CA ASP A 40 -7.74 11.94 8.10
C ASP A 40 -6.26 12.38 8.03
N ASP A 41 -5.92 13.46 8.72
CA ASP A 41 -4.56 14.01 8.80
C ASP A 41 -3.55 13.07 9.46
N LYS A 42 -4.03 12.01 10.13
CA LYS A 42 -3.22 11.00 10.80
C LYS A 42 -2.94 9.79 9.91
N LEU A 43 -3.54 9.70 8.72
CA LEU A 43 -3.21 8.69 7.73
C LEU A 43 -1.94 9.09 6.97
N TRP A 44 -0.88 8.35 7.21
CA TRP A 44 0.37 8.49 6.49
C TRP A 44 0.48 7.40 5.43
N VAL A 45 0.81 7.77 4.20
CA VAL A 45 1.07 6.84 3.10
C VAL A 45 2.44 7.18 2.50
N LEU A 46 3.42 6.31 2.74
CA LEU A 46 4.77 6.44 2.22
C LEU A 46 4.94 5.58 0.97
N GLY A 47 5.64 6.11 -0.04
CA GLY A 47 5.81 5.47 -1.34
C GLY A 47 4.80 5.94 -2.40
N PRO A 48 4.75 5.31 -3.59
CA PRO A 48 5.42 4.05 -3.93
C PRO A 48 6.94 4.18 -3.97
N VAL A 49 7.63 3.19 -3.39
CA VAL A 49 9.10 3.06 -3.44
C VAL A 49 9.47 1.65 -3.87
N PRO A 50 10.62 1.47 -4.55
CA PRO A 50 11.17 0.15 -4.78
C PRO A 50 11.46 -0.54 -3.44
N ALA A 51 11.22 -1.85 -3.37
CA ALA A 51 11.60 -2.65 -2.20
C ALA A 51 13.13 -2.75 -2.10
N LEU A 52 13.66 -3.02 -0.90
CA LEU A 52 15.10 -3.12 -0.63
C LEU A 52 15.85 -4.08 -1.58
N ALA A 53 15.16 -5.12 -2.06
CA ALA A 53 15.60 -5.98 -3.16
C ALA A 53 14.73 -5.71 -4.39
N PRO A 54 15.05 -4.68 -5.20
CA PRO A 54 14.15 -4.15 -6.22
C PRO A 54 13.91 -5.10 -7.39
N LYS A 55 14.82 -6.05 -7.66
CA LYS A 55 14.64 -7.09 -8.68
C LYS A 55 15.00 -8.46 -8.13
N ARG A 56 14.02 -9.38 -8.03
CA ARG A 56 14.24 -10.77 -7.59
C ARG A 56 13.40 -11.72 -8.44
N GLY A 57 14.04 -12.76 -8.98
CA GLY A 57 13.36 -13.75 -9.83
C GLY A 57 12.75 -13.14 -11.10
N GLY A 58 13.41 -12.13 -11.70
CA GLY A 58 12.93 -11.47 -12.92
C GLY A 58 11.76 -10.49 -12.71
N ARG A 59 11.33 -10.26 -11.46
CA ARG A 59 10.26 -9.33 -11.13
C ARG A 59 10.76 -8.12 -10.35
N TRP A 60 10.21 -6.96 -10.66
CA TRP A 60 10.46 -5.72 -9.95
C TRP A 60 9.48 -5.56 -8.82
N ARG A 61 9.97 -5.17 -7.64
CA ARG A 61 9.16 -5.10 -6.42
C ARG A 61 9.05 -3.67 -5.95
N TRP A 62 7.82 -3.24 -5.75
CA TRP A 62 7.46 -1.94 -5.23
C TRP A 62 6.56 -2.09 -4.01
N GLN A 63 6.52 -1.07 -3.17
CA GLN A 63 5.66 -1.05 -2.00
C GLN A 63 5.20 0.34 -1.60
N ILE A 64 4.06 0.38 -0.91
CA ILE A 64 3.62 1.53 -0.10
C ILE A 64 3.44 1.07 1.35
N LEU A 65 3.79 1.95 2.29
CA LEU A 65 3.57 1.75 3.72
C LEU A 65 2.49 2.71 4.19
N LEU A 66 1.43 2.16 4.77
CA LEU A 66 0.39 2.93 5.43
C LEU A 66 0.66 2.90 6.94
N GLN A 67 0.45 4.05 7.58
CA GLN A 67 0.56 4.19 9.02
C GLN A 67 -0.60 5.01 9.55
N HIS A 68 -1.16 4.59 10.68
CA HIS A 68 -2.19 5.34 11.39
C HIS A 68 -2.19 4.96 12.88
N PRO A 69 -2.44 5.89 13.83
CA PRO A 69 -2.47 5.59 15.26
C PRO A 69 -3.63 4.68 15.69
N SER A 70 -4.74 4.67 14.95
CA SER A 70 -5.86 3.73 15.17
C SER A 70 -5.83 2.57 14.18
N ARG A 71 -5.65 1.36 14.71
CA ARG A 71 -5.73 0.09 13.97
C ARG A 71 -7.07 -0.10 13.26
N VAL A 72 -8.16 0.14 13.99
CA VAL A 72 -9.52 -0.03 13.46
C VAL A 72 -9.77 0.92 12.30
N ARG A 73 -9.34 2.19 12.42
CA ARG A 73 -9.47 3.16 11.33
C ARG A 73 -8.67 2.75 10.10
N LEU A 74 -7.42 2.31 10.30
CA LEU A 74 -6.56 1.82 9.22
C LEU A 74 -7.19 0.62 8.50
N GLN A 75 -7.70 -0.35 9.27
CA GLN A 75 -8.42 -1.49 8.72
C GLN A 75 -9.63 -1.06 7.89
N HIS A 76 -10.47 -0.15 8.40
CA HIS A 76 -11.63 0.30 7.64
C HIS A 76 -11.26 1.05 6.35
N ILE A 77 -10.23 1.91 6.38
CA ILE A 77 -9.72 2.61 5.19
C ILE A 77 -9.26 1.59 4.15
N VAL A 78 -8.45 0.60 4.57
CA VAL A 78 -7.91 -0.44 3.70
C VAL A 78 -9.03 -1.32 3.15
N SER A 79 -9.92 -1.84 3.99
CA SER A 79 -11.05 -2.69 3.58
C SER A 79 -11.98 -1.97 2.61
N GLY A 80 -12.32 -0.70 2.86
CA GLY A 80 -13.13 0.10 1.94
C GLY A 80 -12.45 0.31 0.60
N THR A 81 -11.13 0.55 0.60
CA THR A 81 -10.35 0.71 -0.63
C THR A 81 -10.23 -0.60 -1.40
N LEU A 82 -10.07 -1.74 -0.71
CA LEU A 82 -10.02 -3.06 -1.33
C LEU A 82 -11.32 -3.43 -2.03
N ALA A 83 -12.48 -2.98 -1.54
CA ALA A 83 -13.74 -3.17 -2.26
C ALA A 83 -13.76 -2.47 -3.63
N LEU A 84 -13.02 -1.36 -3.75
CA LEU A 84 -12.90 -0.58 -4.98
C LEU A 84 -11.70 -0.98 -5.84
N ILE A 85 -10.84 -1.90 -5.39
CA ILE A 85 -9.59 -2.23 -6.10
C ILE A 85 -9.83 -2.78 -7.51
N ASN A 86 -10.97 -3.44 -7.73
CA ASN A 86 -11.37 -3.97 -9.04
C ASN A 86 -11.67 -2.87 -10.06
N THR A 87 -11.84 -1.62 -9.63
CA THR A 87 -11.97 -0.46 -10.52
C THR A 87 -10.63 -0.05 -11.12
N LEU A 88 -9.50 -0.50 -10.54
CA LEU A 88 -8.17 -0.24 -11.07
C LEU A 88 -7.82 -1.32 -12.12
N PRO A 89 -7.73 -0.99 -13.41
CA PRO A 89 -7.40 -1.98 -14.44
C PRO A 89 -5.99 -2.57 -14.25
N GLU A 90 -5.08 -1.80 -13.66
CA GLU A 90 -3.71 -2.21 -13.36
C GLU A 90 -3.63 -3.28 -12.25
N ALA A 91 -4.66 -3.39 -11.38
CA ALA A 91 -4.68 -4.37 -10.30
C ALA A 91 -4.64 -5.83 -10.78
N ARG A 92 -5.10 -6.08 -12.02
CA ARG A 92 -5.06 -7.40 -12.66
C ARG A 92 -3.76 -7.70 -13.39
N LYS A 93 -2.95 -6.67 -13.66
CA LYS A 93 -1.72 -6.79 -14.44
C LYS A 93 -0.48 -7.01 -13.55
N VAL A 94 -0.59 -6.67 -12.28
CA VAL A 94 0.45 -6.84 -11.27
C VAL A 94 0.08 -7.94 -10.30
N LYS A 95 1.08 -8.63 -9.75
CA LYS A 95 0.87 -9.47 -8.56
C LYS A 95 1.11 -8.61 -7.34
N TRP A 96 0.10 -8.45 -6.50
CA TRP A 96 0.20 -7.64 -5.29
C TRP A 96 -0.21 -8.43 -4.05
N VAL A 97 0.31 -8.03 -2.90
CA VAL A 97 0.04 -8.63 -1.60
C VAL A 97 -0.14 -7.52 -0.57
N LEU A 98 -0.97 -7.79 0.43
CA LEU A 98 -1.20 -6.89 1.55
C LEU A 98 -0.77 -7.60 2.83
N ASP A 99 0.07 -6.92 3.60
CA ASP A 99 0.63 -7.40 4.86
C ASP A 99 0.12 -6.48 5.99
N VAL A 100 -0.75 -7.00 6.85
CA VAL A 100 -1.32 -6.27 8.00
C VAL A 100 -0.48 -6.58 9.22
N ASP A 101 -0.10 -5.56 9.99
CA ASP A 101 0.78 -5.67 11.16
C ASP A 101 2.23 -6.06 10.79
N ALA A 102 2.81 -5.36 9.81
CA ALA A 102 4.25 -5.46 9.53
C ALA A 102 5.06 -4.88 10.71
N TYR A 103 5.25 -5.67 11.77
CA TYR A 103 6.13 -5.43 12.93
C TYR A 103 7.39 -6.26 12.82
#